data_AF-A0A3B3DV73-F1
#
_entry.id   AF-A0A3B3DV73-F1
#
_cell.length_a   1.000
_cell.length_b   1.000
_cell.length_c   1.000
_cell.angle_alpha   90.00
_cell.angle_beta   90.00
_cell.angle_gamma   90.00
#
_symmetry.space_group_name_H-M   'P 1'
#
loop_
_entity.id
_entity.type
_entity.pdbx_description
1 polymer ?
#
loop_
_entity_poly.entity_id
_entity_poly.type
_entity_poly.pdbx_seq_one_letter_code
_entity_poly.pdbx_strand_id
1 'polypeptide(L)'
;MLGEAEPQWVSEEVKTGTTIIAIEFDGGVVLGSDSRVSAGASVVNRVMNKLSPLHDKIYCALSGSAADAQTIAEMVNYQLDVHSGGVAYMVTIDEHSTEEKVVLGNDLPTFFDQ
;
A
#
# COMPACT_ATOMS: atom_id res chain seq x y z
N MET A 1 -31.46 21.79 -28.33
CA MET A 1 -31.25 20.76 -27.29
C MET A 1 -30.02 21.19 -26.53
N LEU A 2 -30.19 21.61 -25.27
CA LEU A 2 -29.09 22.08 -24.43
C LEU A 2 -28.21 20.86 -24.11
N GLY A 3 -26.92 20.91 -24.48
CA GLY A 3 -25.95 19.93 -24.03
C GLY A 3 -25.66 20.20 -22.56
N GLU A 4 -26.20 19.36 -21.69
CA GLU A 4 -25.82 19.37 -20.28
C GLU A 4 -24.37 18.92 -20.22
N ALA A 5 -23.47 19.84 -19.87
CA ALA A 5 -22.09 19.51 -19.60
C ALA A 5 -22.06 18.54 -18.40
N GLU A 6 -21.44 17.38 -18.60
CA GLU A 6 -21.22 16.40 -17.54
C GLU A 6 -20.69 17.11 -16.28
N PRO A 7 -21.22 16.78 -15.08
CA PRO A 7 -20.77 17.43 -13.86
C PRO A 7 -19.26 17.30 -13.70
N GLN A 8 -18.57 18.38 -13.34
CA GLN A 8 -17.11 18.44 -13.24
C GLN A 8 -16.49 17.35 -12.34
N TRP A 9 -17.23 16.85 -11.35
CA TRP A 9 -16.79 15.77 -10.47
C TRP A 9 -16.75 14.38 -11.15
N VAL A 10 -17.33 14.23 -12.34
CA VAL A 10 -17.30 12.98 -13.12
C VAL A 10 -15.96 12.82 -13.85
N SER A 11 -15.26 13.91 -14.14
CA SER A 11 -14.00 13.92 -14.90
C SER A 11 -12.75 14.28 -14.08
N GLU A 12 -12.91 14.64 -12.80
CA GLU A 12 -11.78 14.97 -11.93
C GLU A 12 -11.11 13.73 -11.33
N GLU A 13 -9.80 13.64 -11.50
CA GLU A 13 -8.96 12.61 -10.90
C GLU A 13 -9.00 12.71 -9.37
N VAL A 14 -9.37 11.62 -8.69
CA VAL A 14 -9.52 11.61 -7.23
C VAL A 14 -8.14 11.67 -6.58
N LYS A 15 -7.75 12.85 -6.08
CA LYS A 15 -6.51 13.04 -5.31
C LYS A 15 -6.56 12.28 -3.98
N THR A 16 -5.94 11.12 -3.95
CA THR A 16 -5.73 10.27 -2.77
C THR A 16 -4.39 10.58 -2.12
N GLY A 17 -4.27 11.77 -1.51
CA GLY A 17 -3.03 12.16 -0.86
C GLY A 17 -2.71 11.24 0.33
N THR A 18 -1.60 10.50 0.23
CA THR A 18 -1.03 9.69 1.31
C THR A 18 0.43 10.06 1.48
N THR A 19 0.91 10.11 2.72
CA THR A 19 2.32 10.29 3.03
C THR A 19 2.78 9.11 3.86
N ILE A 20 3.77 8.38 3.35
CA ILE A 20 4.42 7.25 4.01
C ILE A 20 5.91 7.59 4.09
N ILE A 21 6.53 7.26 5.22
CA ILE A 21 7.98 7.34 5.44
C ILE A 21 8.50 5.97 5.86
N ALA A 22 9.69 5.63 5.39
CA ALA A 22 10.46 4.48 5.84
C ALA A 22 11.90 4.93 6.10
N ILE A 23 12.43 4.61 7.27
CA ILE A 23 13.80 4.98 7.66
C ILE A 23 14.52 3.70 8.09
N GLU A 24 15.55 3.33 7.35
CA GLU A 24 16.45 2.23 7.71
C GLU A 24 17.43 2.69 8.80
N PHE A 25 17.72 1.79 9.74
CA PHE A 25 18.77 1.95 10.74
C PHE A 25 19.48 0.62 10.99
N ASP A 26 20.60 0.65 11.71
CA ASP A 26 21.32 -0.58 12.06
C ASP A 26 20.44 -1.52 12.90
N GLY A 27 20.04 -2.64 12.32
CA GLY A 27 19.15 -3.63 12.93
C GLY A 27 17.68 -3.57 12.52
N GLY A 28 17.22 -2.57 11.74
CA GLY A 28 15.80 -2.52 11.38
C GLY A 28 15.33 -1.36 10.51
N VAL A 29 14.01 -1.19 10.48
CA VAL A 29 13.33 -0.10 9.77
C VAL A 29 12.24 0.51 10.66
N VAL A 30 12.09 1.83 10.59
CA VAL A 30 10.95 2.55 11.16
C VAL A 30 10.01 2.93 10.02
N LEU A 31 8.74 2.55 10.12
CA LEU A 31 7.68 2.92 9.19
C LEU A 31 6.74 3.94 9.83
N GLY A 32 6.34 4.96 9.07
CA GLY A 32 5.36 5.95 9.49
C GLY A 32 4.40 6.30 8.35
N SER A 33 3.15 6.59 8.68
CA SER A 33 2.16 7.05 7.70
C SER A 33 1.22 8.09 8.30
N ASP A 34 0.64 8.94 7.45
CA ASP A 34 -0.50 9.76 7.84
C ASP A 34 -1.77 8.91 7.95
N SER A 35 -2.76 9.38 8.72
CA SER A 35 -3.99 8.62 9.00
C SER A 35 -5.23 9.10 8.23
N ARG A 36 -5.05 10.08 7.34
CA ARG A 36 -6.14 10.76 6.63
C ARG A 36 -6.54 10.00 5.37
N VAL A 37 -7.85 9.87 5.15
CA VAL A 37 -8.48 9.43 3.90
C VAL A 37 -9.43 10.51 3.43
N SER A 38 -9.37 10.86 2.15
CA SER A 38 -10.22 11.88 1.53
C SER A 38 -11.06 11.32 0.38
N ALA A 39 -12.25 11.89 0.21
CA ALA A 39 -13.07 11.77 -0.98
C ALA A 39 -13.18 13.18 -1.60
N GLY A 40 -12.42 13.43 -2.67
CA GLY A 40 -12.20 14.77 -3.19
C GLY A 40 -11.60 15.70 -2.12
N ALA A 41 -12.21 16.86 -1.90
CA ALA A 41 -11.76 17.84 -0.90
C ALA A 41 -12.14 17.49 0.55
N SER A 42 -12.99 16.49 0.77
CA SER A 42 -13.51 16.16 2.11
C SER A 42 -12.69 15.05 2.78
N VAL A 43 -12.41 15.21 4.07
CA VAL A 43 -11.80 14.16 4.89
C VAL A 43 -12.89 13.24 5.43
N VAL A 44 -12.87 11.98 5.00
CA VAL A 44 -13.89 10.97 5.34
C VAL A 44 -13.44 10.01 6.45
N ASN A 45 -12.13 9.85 6.63
CA ASN A 45 -11.55 9.12 7.77
C ASN A 45 -10.26 9.81 8.24
N ARG A 46 -10.04 9.88 9.55
CA ARG A 46 -8.89 10.54 10.18
C ARG A 46 -7.98 9.57 10.95
N VAL A 47 -8.35 8.30 11.04
CA VAL A 47 -7.68 7.30 11.89
C VAL A 47 -7.38 6.01 11.13
N MET A 48 -7.25 6.08 9.80
CA MET A 48 -6.88 4.91 9.02
C MET A 48 -5.45 4.51 9.34
N ASN A 49 -5.21 3.24 9.65
CA ASN A 49 -3.87 2.69 9.66
C ASN A 49 -3.50 2.29 8.22
N LYS A 50 -2.46 2.92 7.66
CA LYS A 50 -1.99 2.61 6.31
C LYS A 50 -0.82 1.62 6.30
N LEU A 51 -0.42 1.10 7.45
CA LEU A 51 0.63 0.09 7.57
C LEU A 51 -0.03 -1.24 7.95
N SER A 52 -0.22 -2.11 6.95
CA SER A 52 -0.84 -3.43 7.13
C SER A 52 0.24 -4.50 7.30
N PRO A 53 0.25 -5.27 8.40
CA PRO A 53 1.18 -6.37 8.55
C PRO A 53 0.83 -7.48 7.54
N LEU A 54 1.84 -7.97 6.82
CA LEU A 54 1.72 -9.12 5.90
C LEU A 54 2.41 -10.37 6.45
N HIS A 55 3.44 -10.19 7.28
CA HIS A 55 4.21 -11.24 7.94
C HIS A 55 4.96 -10.60 9.12
N ASP A 56 5.55 -11.40 10.01
CA ASP A 56 6.38 -10.95 11.14
C ASP A 56 7.44 -9.89 10.79
N LYS A 57 7.95 -9.90 9.55
CA LYS A 57 9.01 -9.00 9.07
C LYS A 57 8.64 -8.20 7.82
N ILE A 58 7.38 -8.26 7.39
CA ILE A 58 6.92 -7.61 6.15
C ILE A 58 5.66 -6.82 6.45
N TYR A 59 5.70 -5.53 6.09
CA TYR A 59 4.55 -4.62 6.18
C TYR A 59 4.26 -4.03 4.80
N CYS A 60 2.98 -3.96 4.46
CA CYS A 60 2.48 -3.25 3.29
C CYS A 60 2.07 -1.84 3.68
N ALA A 61 2.60 -0.84 2.98
CA ALA A 61 2.14 0.53 3.10
C ALA A 61 1.08 0.83 2.05
N LEU A 62 -0.11 1.27 2.49
CA LEU A 62 -1.29 1.47 1.65
C LEU A 62 -1.35 2.91 1.14
N SER A 63 -1.35 3.09 -0.17
CA SER A 63 -1.56 4.38 -0.84
C SER A 63 -2.52 4.23 -2.01
N GLY A 64 -3.18 5.33 -2.39
CA GLY A 64 -4.19 5.32 -3.47
C GLY A 64 -5.60 5.07 -2.94
N SER A 65 -6.41 4.37 -3.74
CA SER A 65 -7.76 3.94 -3.34
C SER A 65 -7.67 3.03 -2.12
N ALA A 66 -8.27 3.44 -1.01
CA ALA A 66 -8.18 2.71 0.25
C ALA A 66 -8.75 1.28 0.14
N ALA A 67 -9.85 1.11 -0.60
CA ALA A 67 -10.49 -0.20 -0.78
C ALA A 67 -9.62 -1.15 -1.60
N ASP A 68 -9.04 -0.66 -2.70
CA ASP A 68 -8.22 -1.48 -3.59
C ASP A 68 -6.90 -1.87 -2.91
N ALA A 69 -6.24 -0.90 -2.27
CA ALA A 69 -4.99 -1.14 -1.56
C ALA A 69 -5.17 -2.15 -0.41
N GLN A 70 -6.26 -2.03 0.36
CA GLN A 70 -6.56 -2.98 1.44
C GLN A 70 -6.83 -4.39 0.89
N THR A 71 -7.62 -4.50 -0.18
CA THR A 71 -7.93 -5.79 -0.82
C THR A 71 -6.66 -6.49 -1.30
N ILE A 72 -5.75 -5.76 -1.94
CA ILE A 72 -4.46 -6.30 -2.39
C ILE A 72 -3.62 -6.76 -1.20
N ALA A 73 -3.53 -5.98 -0.13
CA ALA A 73 -2.77 -6.35 1.06
C ALA A 73 -3.32 -7.63 1.72
N GLU A 74 -4.64 -7.78 1.80
CA GLU A 74 -5.29 -8.98 2.33
C GLU A 74 -5.02 -10.22 1.46
N MET A 75 -5.07 -10.07 0.13
CA MET A 75 -4.72 -11.16 -0.80
C MET A 75 -3.26 -11.59 -0.68
N VAL A 76 -2.33 -10.64 -0.57
CA VAL A 76 -0.90 -10.94 -0.41
C VAL A 76 -0.65 -11.62 0.94
N ASN A 77 -1.27 -11.15 2.01
CA ASN A 77 -1.16 -11.77 3.34
C ASN A 77 -1.64 -13.23 3.31
N TYR A 78 -2.83 -13.48 2.73
CA TYR A 78 -3.34 -14.83 2.55
C TYR A 78 -2.38 -15.73 1.75
N GLN A 79 -1.81 -15.21 0.66
CA GLN A 79 -0.89 -15.97 -0.16
C GLN A 79 0.41 -16.30 0.58
N LEU A 80 0.93 -15.37 1.38
CA LEU A 80 2.10 -15.59 2.23
C LEU A 80 1.86 -16.64 3.32
N ASP A 81 0.68 -16.62 3.94
CA ASP A 81 0.28 -17.60 4.97
C ASP A 81 0.15 -19.02 4.40
N VAL A 82 -0.48 -19.15 3.22
CA VAL A 82 -0.67 -20.45 2.55
C VAL A 82 0.64 -21.02 1.99
N HIS A 83 1.61 -20.19 1.62
CA HIS A 83 2.88 -20.58 0.99
C HIS A 83 4.07 -20.43 1.94
N SER A 84 3.91 -20.85 3.19
CA SER A 84 4.83 -20.75 4.35
C SER A 84 6.29 -21.22 4.18
N GLY A 85 6.75 -21.50 2.96
CA GLY A 85 8.17 -21.54 2.56
C GLY A 85 8.81 -20.16 2.34
N GLY A 86 8.05 -19.08 2.56
CA GLY A 86 8.49 -17.69 2.45
C GLY A 86 8.81 -17.36 1.00
N VAL A 87 7.86 -16.84 0.24
CA VAL A 87 8.18 -16.20 -1.04
C VAL A 87 7.29 -14.97 -1.15
N ALA A 88 7.90 -13.79 -1.08
CA ALA A 88 7.21 -12.54 -1.33
C ALA A 88 7.26 -12.25 -2.84
N TYR A 89 6.11 -12.37 -3.49
CA TYR A 89 5.91 -11.89 -4.86
C TYR A 89 5.48 -10.42 -4.77
N MET A 90 6.39 -9.52 -5.11
CA MET A 90 6.13 -8.10 -5.20
C MET A 90 5.94 -7.71 -6.65
N VAL A 91 4.84 -7.01 -6.94
CA VAL A 91 4.59 -6.42 -8.26
C VAL A 91 4.41 -4.93 -8.07
N THR A 92 5.33 -4.14 -8.62
CA THR A 92 5.24 -2.68 -8.65
C THR A 92 4.62 -2.29 -9.98
N ILE A 93 3.54 -1.50 -9.96
CA ILE A 93 2.93 -0.95 -11.17
C ILE A 93 3.01 0.56 -11.08
N ASP A 94 3.68 1.19 -12.04
CA ASP A 94 3.70 2.65 -12.22
C ASP A 94 3.09 3.04 -13.58
N GLU A 95 3.11 4.33 -13.91
CA GLU A 95 2.57 4.85 -15.17
C GLU A 95 3.35 4.39 -16.42
N HIS A 96 4.53 3.78 -16.24
CA HIS A 96 5.45 3.40 -17.30
C HIS A 96 5.62 1.89 -17.46
N SER A 97 5.46 1.10 -16.38
CA SER A 97 5.74 -0.33 -16.40
C SER A 97 5.20 -1.10 -15.20
N THR A 98 5.21 -2.43 -15.35
CA THR A 98 5.01 -3.40 -14.27
C THR A 98 6.34 -4.10 -14.01
N GLU A 99 6.87 -4.00 -12.80
CA GLU A 99 8.07 -4.72 -12.35
C GLU A 99 7.66 -5.84 -11.39
N GLU A 100 8.04 -7.07 -11.72
CA GLU A 100 7.79 -8.25 -10.88
C GLU A 100 9.09 -8.67 -10.18
N LYS A 101 9.05 -8.81 -8.85
CA LYS A 101 10.16 -9.26 -8.04
C LYS A 101 9.72 -10.39 -7.12
N VAL A 102 10.44 -11.50 -7.19
CA VAL A 102 10.27 -12.65 -6.30
C VAL A 102 11.37 -12.60 -5.26
N VAL A 103 11.02 -12.46 -3.99
CA VAL A 103 11.95 -12.50 -2.86
C VAL A 103 11.70 -13.79 -2.10
N LEU A 104 12.68 -14.70 -2.11
CA LEU A 104 12.60 -15.94 -1.33
C LEU A 104 12.71 -15.61 0.17
N GLY A 105 12.19 -16.48 1.01
CA GLY A 105 12.07 -16.28 2.45
C GLY A 105 13.44 -16.17 3.11
N ASN A 106 14.42 -16.89 2.56
CA ASN A 106 15.82 -16.82 2.96
C ASN A 106 16.52 -15.54 2.48
N ASP A 107 15.98 -14.89 1.45
CA ASP A 107 16.47 -13.63 0.89
C ASP A 107 15.69 -12.42 1.44
N LEU A 108 14.68 -12.66 2.29
CA LEU A 108 14.00 -11.58 2.98
C LEU A 108 14.99 -10.88 3.91
N PRO A 109 14.99 -9.53 3.95
CA PRO A 109 15.85 -8.81 4.86
C PRO A 109 15.58 -9.26 6.30
N THR A 110 16.62 -9.79 6.92
CA THR A 110 16.57 -10.27 8.29
C THR A 110 16.86 -9.10 9.21
N PHE A 111 15.78 -8.49 9.70
CA PHE A 111 15.86 -7.54 10.79
C PHE A 111 15.99 -8.35 12.09
N PHE A 112 17.06 -8.11 12.85
CA PHE A 112 17.38 -8.81 14.09
C PHE A 112 17.18 -7.86 15.28
N ASP A 113 16.51 -8.32 16.32
CA ASP A 113 16.84 -7.89 17.68
C ASP A 113 18.09 -8.68 18.11
N GLN A 114 19.01 -8.01 18.81
CA GLN A 114 20.23 -8.61 19.37
C GLN A 114 19.93 -9.79 20.29
#